data_AF-A0A8S2G741-F1
#
_entry.id   AF-A0A8S2G741-F1
#
_cell.length_a   1.000
_cell.length_b   1.000
_cell.length_c   1.000
_cell.angle_alpha   90.00
_cell.angle_beta   90.00
_cell.angle_gamma   90.00
#
_symmetry.space_group_name_H-M   'P 1'
#
loop_
_entity.id
_entity.type
_entity.pdbx_description
1 polymer ?
#
loop_
_entity_poly.entity_id
_entity_poly.type
_entity_poly.pdbx_seq_one_letter_code
_entity_poly.pdbx_strand_id
1 'polypeptide(L)'
;STEATNTANGETVVLGINFSADIYNDDQGVSMENALWIDGKVFSIGKIIYDLPEEQFQTTKYWNIHSDDTSGSNDIDNINVQLTFEPLGSKEKHLNVIILVAHFVQPYGRFNGTIQINKNEVYTITNAFGVVENHYSKW
;
A
#
# COMPACT_ATOMS: atom_id res chain seq x y z
N SER A 1 -13.10 9.37 -2.74
CA SER A 1 -12.18 8.67 -3.66
C SER A 1 -10.81 9.29 -3.51
N THR A 2 -9.75 8.49 -3.60
CA THR A 2 -8.41 9.04 -3.79
C THR A 2 -8.28 9.43 -5.25
N GLU A 3 -7.59 10.53 -5.56
CA GLU A 3 -7.33 10.96 -6.93
C GLU A 3 -5.84 10.76 -7.24
N ALA A 4 -5.54 10.44 -8.50
CA ALA A 4 -4.19 10.42 -9.04
C ALA A 4 -4.16 11.19 -10.36
N THR A 5 -3.00 11.72 -10.73
CA THR A 5 -2.81 12.44 -12.01
C THR A 5 -1.99 11.58 -12.95
N ASN A 6 -2.52 11.28 -14.14
CA ASN A 6 -1.74 10.65 -15.20
C ASN A 6 -0.70 11.66 -15.71
N THR A 7 0.58 11.32 -15.57
CA THR A 7 1.70 12.21 -15.87
C THR A 7 1.83 12.48 -17.37
N ALA A 8 1.36 11.59 -18.24
CA ALA A 8 1.52 11.74 -19.69
C ALA A 8 0.57 12.79 -20.29
N ASN A 9 -0.66 12.89 -19.77
CA ASN A 9 -1.70 13.77 -20.32
C ASN A 9 -2.28 14.76 -19.31
N GLY A 10 -1.91 14.67 -18.03
CA GLY A 10 -2.40 15.54 -16.95
C GLY A 10 -3.81 15.24 -16.48
N GLU A 11 -4.44 14.16 -16.95
CA GLU A 11 -5.80 13.79 -16.57
C GLU A 11 -5.84 13.27 -15.13
N THR A 12 -6.85 13.70 -14.38
CA THR A 12 -7.12 13.19 -13.03
C THR A 12 -8.01 11.97 -13.12
N VAL A 13 -7.62 10.89 -12.43
CA VAL A 13 -8.35 9.63 -12.34
C VAL A 13 -8.73 9.32 -10.91
N VAL A 14 -9.80 8.54 -10.72
CA VAL A 14 -10.17 7.98 -9.42
C VAL A 14 -9.33 6.75 -9.15
N LEU A 15 -8.67 6.74 -8.00
CA LEU A 15 -7.78 5.69 -7.54
C LEU A 15 -8.35 4.97 -6.31
N GLY A 16 -8.21 3.64 -6.29
CA GLY A 16 -8.37 2.80 -5.10
C GLY A 16 -7.16 1.87 -4.96
N ILE A 17 -6.70 1.64 -3.72
CA ILE A 17 -5.56 0.76 -3.44
C ILE A 17 -5.93 -0.16 -2.28
N ASN A 18 -5.62 -1.45 -2.42
CA ASN A 18 -5.57 -2.42 -1.33
C ASN A 18 -4.30 -3.26 -1.49
N PHE A 19 -3.34 -3.09 -0.57
CA PHE A 19 -2.08 -3.83 -0.58
C PHE A 19 -1.85 -4.50 0.77
N SER A 20 -1.27 -5.70 0.75
CA SER A 20 -0.79 -6.48 1.88
C SER A 20 0.62 -7.00 1.59
N ALA A 21 1.40 -7.19 2.67
CA ALA A 21 2.75 -7.74 2.60
C ALA A 21 2.73 -9.28 2.51
N ASP A 22 1.72 -9.90 3.11
CA ASP A 22 1.54 -11.34 3.18
C ASP A 22 0.33 -11.76 2.36
N ILE A 23 0.56 -12.61 1.34
CA ILE A 23 -0.17 -13.87 1.15
C ILE A 23 0.63 -14.79 0.25
N TYR A 24 0.73 -16.03 0.72
CA TYR A 24 1.39 -17.12 0.06
C TYR A 24 0.74 -17.46 -1.27
N ASN A 25 1.64 -17.75 -2.20
CA ASN A 25 1.45 -18.44 -3.46
C ASN A 25 0.45 -19.59 -3.31
N ASP A 26 -0.61 -19.56 -4.11
CA ASP A 26 -1.10 -20.82 -4.68
C ASP A 26 0.03 -21.44 -5.52
N ASP A 27 -0.12 -22.69 -5.96
CA ASP A 27 0.89 -23.40 -6.76
C ASP A 27 1.23 -22.70 -8.11
N GLN A 28 0.66 -21.51 -8.38
CA GLN A 28 0.89 -20.65 -9.55
C GLN A 28 1.48 -19.26 -9.23
N GLY A 29 1.68 -18.90 -7.96
CA GLY A 29 2.44 -17.71 -7.56
C GLY A 29 1.74 -16.37 -7.73
N VAL A 30 0.40 -16.34 -7.79
CA VAL A 30 -0.37 -15.09 -7.91
C VAL A 30 -0.92 -14.69 -6.53
N SER A 31 -0.53 -13.52 -6.02
CA SER A 31 -1.20 -12.91 -4.86
C SER A 31 -2.58 -12.42 -5.28
N MET A 32 -3.65 -13.06 -4.78
CA MET A 32 -5.03 -12.72 -5.16
C MET A 32 -5.62 -11.54 -4.37
N GLU A 33 -4.88 -10.96 -3.41
CA GLU A 33 -5.44 -9.93 -2.52
C GLU A 33 -4.99 -8.51 -2.84
N ASN A 34 -3.83 -8.33 -3.48
CA ASN A 34 -3.35 -7.02 -3.85
C ASN A 34 -4.06 -6.50 -5.10
N ALA A 35 -4.72 -5.34 -4.96
CA ALA A 35 -5.53 -4.77 -6.02
C ALA A 35 -5.39 -3.25 -6.11
N LEU A 36 -5.39 -2.78 -7.35
CA LEU A 36 -5.42 -1.37 -7.73
C LEU A 36 -6.65 -1.11 -8.59
N TRP A 37 -7.36 -0.03 -8.30
CA TRP A 37 -8.47 0.45 -9.09
C TRP A 37 -8.10 1.78 -9.73
N ILE A 38 -8.31 1.89 -11.04
CA ILE A 38 -8.22 3.15 -11.81
C ILE A 38 -9.52 3.33 -12.59
N ASP A 39 -10.28 4.38 -12.27
CA ASP A 39 -11.59 4.67 -12.87
C ASP A 39 -12.53 3.44 -12.92
N GLY A 40 -12.47 2.62 -11.87
CA GLY A 40 -13.29 1.41 -11.73
C GLY A 40 -12.71 0.15 -12.40
N LYS A 41 -11.65 0.25 -13.21
CA LYS A 41 -10.91 -0.92 -13.70
C LYS A 41 -10.00 -1.47 -12.61
N VAL A 42 -10.07 -2.78 -12.38
CA VAL A 42 -9.24 -3.49 -11.38
C VAL A 42 -8.00 -4.07 -12.04
N PHE A 43 -6.86 -3.94 -11.37
CA PHE A 43 -5.58 -4.53 -11.72
C PHE A 43 -5.10 -5.39 -10.56
N SER A 44 -4.73 -6.64 -10.86
CA SER A 44 -4.06 -7.51 -9.89
C SER A 44 -2.60 -7.09 -9.79
N ILE A 45 -2.11 -6.98 -8.56
CA ILE A 45 -0.72 -6.61 -8.30
C ILE A 45 -0.04 -7.72 -7.53
N GLY A 46 1.23 -7.93 -7.82
CA GLY A 46 2.03 -8.97 -7.22
C GLY A 46 2.49 -8.57 -5.84
N LYS A 47 3.68 -9.03 -5.49
CA LYS A 47 4.28 -8.78 -4.19
C LYS A 47 4.59 -7.29 -4.00
N ILE A 48 4.08 -6.74 -2.90
CA ILE A 48 4.42 -5.41 -2.39
C ILE A 48 5.33 -5.56 -1.17
N ILE A 49 6.43 -4.83 -1.20
CA ILE A 49 7.45 -4.75 -0.15
C ILE A 49 7.19 -3.49 0.66
N TYR A 50 7.33 -3.63 1.98
CA TYR A 50 7.18 -2.55 2.95
C TYR A 50 8.49 -2.39 3.73
N ASP A 51 9.26 -1.35 3.43
CA ASP A 51 10.41 -0.97 4.23
C ASP A 51 9.93 -0.10 5.39
N LEU A 52 9.68 -0.78 6.51
CA LEU A 52 9.17 -0.14 7.71
C LEU A 52 10.32 0.43 8.56
N PRO A 53 10.14 1.62 9.18
CA PRO A 53 11.01 2.04 10.25
C PRO A 53 10.87 1.10 11.47
N GLU A 54 11.80 1.20 12.43
CA GLU A 54 11.69 0.44 13.69
C GLU A 54 10.33 0.66 14.36
N GLU A 55 9.82 -0.36 15.05
CA GLU A 55 8.45 -0.43 15.59
C GLU A 55 8.03 0.86 16.31
N GLN A 56 8.87 1.41 17.20
CA GLN A 56 8.56 2.62 17.96
C GLN A 56 8.45 3.90 17.12
N PHE A 57 8.89 3.87 15.86
CA PHE A 57 8.85 4.99 14.94
C PHE A 57 7.80 4.83 13.82
N GLN A 58 7.08 3.71 13.75
CA GLN A 58 6.13 3.45 12.67
C GLN A 58 4.94 4.42 12.62
N THR A 59 4.64 5.12 13.73
CA THR A 59 3.62 6.17 13.78
C THR A 59 4.15 7.58 13.52
N THR A 60 5.45 7.75 13.32
CA THR A 60 6.10 9.08 13.25
C THR A 60 7.10 9.23 12.10
N LYS A 61 7.56 8.12 11.51
CA LYS A 61 8.48 8.11 10.37
C LYS A 61 7.83 7.48 9.15
N TYR A 62 8.34 7.84 7.98
CA TYR A 62 7.78 7.40 6.70
C TYR A 62 8.00 5.91 6.49
N TRP A 63 7.04 5.28 5.82
CA TRP A 63 7.16 3.91 5.32
C TRP A 63 7.44 4.01 3.82
N ASN A 64 8.37 3.20 3.30
CA ASN A 64 8.52 3.05 1.86
C ASN A 64 7.80 1.78 1.43
N ILE A 65 7.03 1.87 0.35
CA ILE A 65 6.13 0.82 -0.12
C ILE A 65 6.35 0.67 -1.61
N HIS A 66 6.79 -0.50 -2.05
CA HIS A 66 7.18 -0.68 -3.45
C HIS A 66 6.92 -2.08 -3.98
N SER A 67 6.80 -2.23 -5.29
CA SER A 67 6.76 -3.54 -5.93
C SER A 67 8.12 -4.25 -5.85
N ASP A 68 8.13 -5.58 -5.88
CA ASP A 68 9.37 -6.35 -5.98
C ASP A 68 9.99 -6.22 -7.39
N ASP A 69 11.10 -5.48 -7.49
CA ASP A 69 11.81 -5.25 -8.77
C ASP A 69 12.60 -6.48 -9.26
N THR A 70 12.79 -7.51 -8.44
CA THR A 70 13.70 -8.64 -8.73
C THR A 70 13.05 -9.80 -9.49
N SER A 71 11.74 -9.92 -9.38
CA SER A 71 10.93 -10.83 -10.20
C SER A 71 10.14 -9.97 -11.14
N GLY A 72 10.72 -9.60 -12.29
CA GLY A 72 10.09 -8.72 -13.28
C GLY A 72 8.61 -8.99 -13.32
N SER A 73 7.83 -8.01 -12.81
CA SER A 73 6.48 -8.22 -12.25
C SER A 73 5.77 -9.38 -12.92
N ASN A 74 5.57 -10.50 -12.22
CA ASN A 74 4.77 -11.62 -12.73
C ASN A 74 3.30 -11.22 -12.97
N ASP A 75 2.97 -9.96 -12.71
CA ASP A 75 1.71 -9.30 -13.02
C ASP A 75 1.53 -9.22 -14.53
N ILE A 76 0.37 -9.68 -14.98
CA ILE A 76 -0.08 -9.63 -16.38
C ILE A 76 0.07 -8.22 -17.01
N ASP A 77 -0.03 -7.17 -16.18
CA ASP A 77 -0.10 -5.77 -16.60
C ASP A 77 1.21 -4.98 -16.38
N ASN A 78 2.32 -5.64 -16.01
CA ASN A 78 3.62 -5.02 -15.74
C ASN A 78 3.55 -3.76 -14.85
N ILE A 79 3.11 -3.93 -13.60
CA ILE A 79 2.84 -2.81 -12.69
C ILE A 79 4.03 -2.58 -11.77
N ASN A 80 4.51 -1.33 -11.72
CA ASN A 80 5.53 -0.89 -10.77
C ASN A 80 4.94 0.12 -9.79
N VAL A 81 5.12 -0.15 -8.50
CA VAL A 81 4.60 0.70 -7.40
C VAL A 81 5.78 1.30 -6.67
N GLN A 82 5.75 2.61 -6.46
CA GLN A 82 6.72 3.34 -5.65
C GLN A 82 6.01 4.40 -4.83
N LEU A 83 5.73 4.10 -3.57
CA LEU A 83 4.95 4.94 -2.66
C LEU A 83 5.69 5.19 -1.35
N THR A 84 5.34 6.30 -0.72
CA THR A 84 5.68 6.64 0.65
C THR A 84 4.41 6.88 1.42
N PHE A 85 4.37 6.41 2.66
CA PHE A 85 3.31 6.75 3.62
C PHE A 85 3.89 7.66 4.70
N GLU A 86 3.32 8.86 4.82
CA GLU A 86 3.58 9.82 5.90
C GLU A 86 2.52 9.64 6.99
N PRO A 87 2.88 9.14 8.19
CA PRO A 87 1.96 9.08 9.31
C PRO A 87 1.55 10.48 9.79
N LEU A 88 0.25 10.70 10.00
CA LEU A 88 -0.30 11.91 10.59
C LEU A 88 -0.84 11.69 12.01
N GLY A 89 -0.85 10.44 12.46
CA GLY A 89 -1.32 10.02 13.78
C GLY A 89 -1.77 8.56 13.74
N SER A 90 -2.29 8.09 14.86
CA SER A 90 -2.86 6.74 15.00
C SER A 90 -4.21 6.80 15.71
N LYS A 91 -5.09 5.87 15.36
CA LYS A 91 -6.23 5.55 16.22
C LYS A 91 -5.81 4.45 17.18
N GLU A 92 -5.92 4.73 18.48
CA GLU A 92 -5.74 3.73 19.53
C GLU A 92 -7.10 3.28 20.04
N LYS A 93 -7.36 1.97 20.01
CA LYS A 93 -8.59 1.40 20.58
C LYS A 93 -8.25 0.68 21.88
N HIS A 94 -8.47 1.35 23.02
CA HIS A 94 -8.32 0.72 24.33
C HIS A 94 -9.48 -0.26 24.58
N LEU A 95 -9.30 -1.54 24.26
CA LEU A 95 -10.19 -2.61 24.72
C LEU A 95 -9.64 -3.20 26.02
N ASN A 96 -10.31 -2.94 27.14
CA ASN A 96 -10.05 -3.60 28.41
C ASN A 96 -10.61 -5.04 28.38
N VAL A 97 -9.86 -5.97 27.80
CA VAL A 97 -10.04 -7.41 28.02
C VAL A 97 -8.72 -7.94 28.57
N ILE A 98 -8.76 -8.43 29.80
CA ILE A 98 -7.65 -8.52 30.78
C ILE A 98 -6.39 -9.31 30.35
N ILE A 99 -6.30 -9.84 29.12
CA ILE A 99 -5.10 -10.50 28.58
C ILE A 99 -4.74 -10.02 27.16
N LEU A 100 -5.60 -9.25 26.49
CA LEU A 100 -5.41 -8.82 25.10
C LEU A 100 -5.47 -7.29 24.98
N VAL A 101 -4.61 -6.59 25.72
CA VAL A 101 -4.20 -5.22 25.35
C VAL A 101 -3.26 -5.34 24.15
N ALA A 102 -3.76 -5.91 23.04
CA ALA A 102 -3.06 -5.91 21.77
C ALA A 102 -3.05 -4.46 21.30
N HIS A 103 -1.86 -3.91 21.15
CA HIS A 103 -1.59 -2.58 20.61
C HIS A 103 -2.08 -2.50 19.15
N PHE A 104 -3.40 -2.40 18.95
CA PHE A 104 -3.98 -2.09 17.65
C PHE A 104 -3.77 -0.60 17.38
N VAL A 105 -2.54 -0.28 16.99
CA VAL A 105 -2.18 1.02 16.46
C VAL A 105 -2.48 0.94 14.96
N GLN A 106 -3.49 1.69 14.51
CA GLN A 106 -3.78 1.87 13.09
C GLN A 106 -3.34 3.29 12.72
N PRO A 107 -2.12 3.48 12.17
CA PRO A 107 -1.72 4.77 11.66
C PRO A 107 -2.60 5.20 10.50
N TYR A 108 -2.96 6.48 10.48
CA TYR A 108 -3.55 7.13 9.32
C TYR A 108 -2.59 8.21 8.82
N GLY A 109 -2.66 8.52 7.54
CA GLY A 109 -1.63 9.36 6.94
C GLY A 109 -1.88 9.67 5.48
N ARG A 110 -0.80 10.07 4.81
CA ARG A 110 -0.81 10.45 3.40
C ARG A 110 0.13 9.58 2.59
N PHE A 111 -0.38 9.10 1.47
CA PHE A 111 0.40 8.42 0.45
C PHE A 111 0.86 9.43 -0.61
N ASN A 112 2.13 9.31 -1.00
CA ASN A 112 2.73 10.06 -2.09
C ASN A 112 3.62 9.14 -2.92
N GLY A 113 3.66 9.34 -4.23
CA GLY A 113 4.57 8.60 -5.11
C GLY A 113 3.95 8.33 -6.47
N THR A 114 4.34 7.22 -7.09
CA THR A 114 3.96 6.87 -8.45
C THR A 114 3.53 5.42 -8.56
N ILE A 115 2.55 5.17 -9.42
CA ILE A 115 2.23 3.84 -9.92
C ILE A 115 2.39 3.88 -11.44
N GLN A 116 3.19 2.98 -11.97
CA GLN A 116 3.39 2.83 -13.39
C GLN A 116 2.73 1.53 -13.86
N ILE A 117 1.92 1.61 -14.91
CA ILE A 117 1.31 0.47 -15.59
C ILE A 117 1.92 0.38 -16.99
N ASN A 118 2.49 -0.77 -17.32
CA ASN A 118 3.28 -0.96 -18.53
C ASN A 118 4.41 0.10 -18.61
N LYS A 119 4.81 0.53 -19.82
CA LYS A 119 5.87 1.55 -20.00
C LYS A 119 5.37 2.99 -20.10
N ASN A 120 4.06 3.18 -20.31
CA ASN A 120 3.54 4.44 -20.86
C ASN A 120 2.52 5.12 -19.96
N GLU A 121 2.01 4.46 -18.92
CA GLU A 121 1.02 5.03 -18.02
C GLU A 121 1.62 5.21 -16.64
N VAL A 122 1.86 6.45 -16.24
CA VAL A 122 2.39 6.78 -14.91
C VAL A 122 1.36 7.64 -14.21
N TYR A 123 0.92 7.19 -13.04
CA TYR A 123 -0.04 7.88 -12.19
C TYR A 123 0.68 8.43 -10.96
N THR A 124 0.68 9.75 -10.82
CA THR A 124 1.25 10.46 -9.67
C THR A 124 0.19 10.61 -8.59
N ILE A 125 0.54 10.16 -7.39
CA ILE A 125 -0.29 10.26 -6.19
C ILE A 125 0.30 11.35 -5.30
N THR A 126 -0.52 12.31 -4.88
CA THR A 126 -0.10 13.44 -4.04
C THR A 126 -1.08 13.63 -2.89
N ASN A 127 -0.57 13.57 -1.66
CA ASN A 127 -1.31 13.76 -0.41
C ASN A 127 -2.58 12.91 -0.29
N ALA A 128 -2.57 11.70 -0.86
CA ALA A 128 -3.69 10.78 -0.81
C ALA A 128 -3.91 10.25 0.59
N PHE A 129 -5.05 10.53 1.20
CA PHE A 129 -5.32 10.05 2.56
C PHE A 129 -5.57 8.54 2.58
N GLY A 130 -5.05 7.86 3.60
CA GLY A 130 -5.36 6.45 3.84
C GLY A 130 -4.86 5.95 5.19
N VAL A 131 -4.95 4.64 5.38
CA VAL A 131 -4.51 3.95 6.60
C VAL A 131 -3.53 2.85 6.24
N VAL A 132 -2.68 2.51 7.20
CA VAL A 132 -1.85 1.31 7.16
C VAL A 132 -2.15 0.48 8.41
N GLU A 133 -2.00 -0.83 8.29
CA GLU A 133 -2.15 -1.76 9.40
C GLU A 133 -0.89 -2.62 9.49
N ASN A 134 -0.33 -2.74 10.69
CA ASN A 134 0.73 -3.71 10.96
C ASN A 134 0.26 -4.60 12.11
N HIS A 135 -0.08 -5.84 11.80
CA HIS A 135 -0.51 -6.82 12.80
C HIS A 135 0.70 -7.51 13.43
N TYR A 136 1.26 -6.90 14.47
CA TYR A 136 2.32 -7.53 15.24
C TYR A 136 1.75 -8.37 16.39
N SER A 137 1.88 -9.69 16.31
CA SER A 137 1.55 -10.60 17.42
C SER A 137 2.83 -10.99 18.16
N LYS A 138 3.11 -10.42 19.33
CA LYS A 138 4.05 -11.03 20.30
C LYS A 138 3.31 -12.19 20.96
N TRP A 139 3.83 -13.41 20.81
CA TRP A 139 3.43 -14.55 21.64
C TRP A 139 4.24 -14.59 22.94
#